data_AF-A0A1F3SJ38-F1
#
_entry.id   AF-A0A1F3SJ38-F1
#
_cell.length_a   1.000
_cell.length_b   1.000
_cell.length_c   1.000
_cell.angle_alpha   90.00
_cell.angle_beta   90.00
_cell.angle_gamma   90.00
#
_symmetry.space_group_name_H-M   'P 1'
#
loop_
_entity.id
_entity.type
_entity.pdbx_description
1 polymer ?
#
loop_
_entity_poly.entity_id
_entity_poly.type
_entity_poly.pdbx_seq_one_letter_code
_entity_poly.pdbx_strand_id
1 'polypeptide(L)'
;MNLKNLKNEILVQNTKNLIKEENRILAKILAHFQEIEARKLYLELGYGSLFLFAVKELGYKEASAQRRIEAMRFLKKTPEARPMVEKGELNLSNLSLLERVTREAQATHAQSVAALNLIQEEPTSGGS
;
A
#
# COMPACT_ATOMS: atom_id res chain seq x y z
N MET A 1 20.27 -16.39 7.95
CA MET A 1 20.09 -16.82 6.54
C MET A 1 21.44 -16.75 5.84
N ASN A 2 21.95 -17.85 5.27
CA ASN A 2 23.24 -17.86 4.56
C ASN A 2 23.00 -17.82 3.05
N LEU A 3 23.20 -16.66 2.45
CA LEU A 3 22.96 -16.41 1.01
C LEU A 3 24.14 -16.81 0.11
N LYS A 4 25.34 -16.97 0.68
CA LYS A 4 26.59 -17.11 -0.09
C LYS A 4 26.68 -18.40 -0.90
N ASN A 5 25.86 -19.40 -0.57
CA ASN A 5 25.88 -20.72 -1.19
C ASN A 5 24.75 -20.93 -2.21
N LEU A 6 23.92 -19.93 -2.46
CA LEU A 6 22.84 -20.05 -3.45
C LEU A 6 23.37 -19.78 -4.86
N LYS A 7 22.88 -20.56 -5.83
CA LYS A 7 23.04 -20.22 -7.25
C LYS A 7 22.36 -18.89 -7.55
N ASN A 8 22.91 -18.13 -8.50
CA ASN A 8 22.42 -16.80 -8.86
C ASN A 8 20.92 -16.80 -9.22
N GLU A 9 20.46 -17.79 -9.99
CA GLU A 9 19.06 -17.90 -10.44
C GLU A 9 18.13 -18.15 -9.26
N ILE A 10 18.57 -18.99 -8.30
CA ILE A 10 17.82 -19.29 -7.08
C ILE A 10 17.75 -18.07 -6.17
N LEU A 11 18.85 -17.32 -6.03
CA LEU A 11 18.88 -16.08 -5.25
C LEU A 11 17.90 -15.04 -5.81
N VAL A 12 17.88 -14.86 -7.14
CA VAL A 12 16.95 -13.94 -7.81
C VAL A 12 15.51 -14.42 -7.66
N GLN A 13 15.24 -15.71 -7.88
CA GLN A 13 13.88 -16.26 -7.75
C GLN A 13 13.34 -16.15 -6.32
N ASN A 14 14.17 -16.43 -5.32
CA ASN A 14 13.81 -16.28 -3.91
C ASN A 14 13.50 -14.82 -3.58
N THR A 15 14.31 -13.88 -4.08
CA THR A 15 14.06 -12.44 -3.90
C THR A 15 12.74 -12.02 -4.53
N LYS A 16 12.44 -12.48 -5.76
CA LYS A 16 11.14 -12.23 -6.43
C LYS A 16 9.96 -12.77 -5.60
N ASN A 17 10.11 -13.93 -4.96
CA ASN A 17 9.07 -14.50 -4.11
C ASN A 17 8.89 -13.70 -2.82
N LEU A 18 9.97 -13.21 -2.22
CA LEU A 18 9.92 -12.34 -1.04
C LEU A 18 9.22 -11.01 -1.36
N ILE A 19 9.44 -10.41 -2.53
CA ILE A 19 8.74 -9.21 -2.97
C ILE A 19 7.23 -9.47 -3.10
N LYS A 20 6.82 -10.61 -3.66
CA LYS A 20 5.39 -10.99 -3.71
C LYS A 20 4.79 -11.11 -2.31
N GLU A 21 5.55 -11.65 -1.36
CA GLU A 21 5.08 -11.74 0.02
C GLU A 21 5.04 -10.39 0.72
N GLU A 22 6.02 -9.51 0.47
CA GLU A 22 6.02 -8.12 0.94
C GLU A 22 4.77 -7.38 0.48
N ASN A 23 4.38 -7.53 -0.80
CA ASN A 23 3.17 -6.93 -1.35
C ASN A 23 1.89 -7.43 -0.66
N ARG A 24 1.79 -8.74 -0.38
CA ARG A 24 0.66 -9.31 0.38
C ARG A 24 0.64 -8.83 1.82
N ILE A 25 1.80 -8.73 2.47
CA ILE A 25 1.93 -8.19 3.83
C ILE A 25 1.49 -6.73 3.85
N LEU A 26 1.91 -5.92 2.87
CA LEU A 26 1.47 -4.54 2.74
C LEU A 26 -0.06 -4.45 2.63
N ALA A 27 -0.69 -5.23 1.74
CA ALA A 27 -2.14 -5.25 1.61
C ALA A 27 -2.85 -5.60 2.92
N LYS A 28 -2.32 -6.57 3.68
CA LYS A 28 -2.81 -6.91 5.03
C LYS A 28 -2.64 -5.75 6.01
N ILE A 29 -1.48 -5.09 6.05
CA ILE A 29 -1.23 -3.93 6.91
C ILE A 29 -2.26 -2.82 6.63
N LEU A 30 -2.54 -2.52 5.36
CA LEU A 30 -3.52 -1.50 4.99
C LEU A 30 -4.94 -1.89 5.42
N ALA A 31 -5.31 -3.17 5.30
CA ALA A 31 -6.59 -3.66 5.82
C ALA A 31 -6.69 -3.52 7.36
N HIS A 32 -5.61 -3.77 8.09
CA HIS A 32 -5.57 -3.55 9.54
C HIS A 32 -5.67 -2.06 9.89
N PHE A 33 -5.00 -1.17 9.16
CA PHE A 33 -5.16 0.27 9.33
C PHE A 33 -6.61 0.71 9.12
N GLN A 34 -7.30 0.15 8.13
CA GLN A 34 -8.71 0.44 7.87
C GLN A 34 -9.59 0.03 9.06
N GLU A 35 -9.36 -1.16 9.62
CA GLU A 35 -10.12 -1.66 10.77
C GLU A 35 -9.82 -0.86 12.05
N ILE A 36 -8.55 -0.51 12.29
CA ILE A 36 -8.13 0.36 13.39
C ILE A 36 -8.79 1.74 13.26
N GLU A 37 -8.87 2.31 12.05
CA GLU A 37 -9.55 3.58 11.80
C GLU A 37 -11.06 3.46 12.07
N ALA A 38 -11.70 2.40 11.57
CA ALA A 38 -13.13 2.17 11.70
C ALA A 38 -13.58 2.01 13.16
N ARG A 39 -12.82 1.23 13.95
CA ARG A 39 -13.05 1.04 15.40
C ARG A 39 -12.53 2.20 16.25
N LYS A 40 -11.76 3.12 15.67
CA LYS A 40 -11.08 4.21 16.38
C LYS A 40 -10.16 3.73 17.51
N LEU A 41 -9.52 2.56 17.37
CA LEU A 41 -8.65 1.98 18.41
C LEU A 41 -7.48 2.91 18.77
N TYR A 42 -7.03 3.75 17.83
CA TYR A 42 -6.02 4.76 18.12
C TYR A 42 -6.46 5.74 19.23
N LEU A 43 -7.75 6.07 19.33
CA LEU A 43 -8.28 6.92 20.41
C LEU A 43 -8.32 6.15 21.74
N GLU A 44 -8.72 4.89 21.72
CA GLU A 44 -8.72 4.03 22.92
C GLU A 44 -7.32 3.86 23.51
N LEU A 45 -6.30 3.83 22.63
CA LEU A 45 -4.89 3.78 23.00
C LEU A 45 -4.28 5.15 23.34
N GLY A 46 -5.09 6.22 23.37
CA GLY A 46 -4.66 7.56 23.80
C GLY A 46 -3.98 8.42 22.71
N TYR A 47 -4.02 8.02 21.44
CA TYR A 47 -3.47 8.79 20.33
C TYR A 47 -4.51 9.73 19.72
N GLY A 48 -4.19 11.03 19.61
CA GLY A 48 -5.11 12.04 19.06
C GLY A 48 -5.45 11.88 17.57
N SER A 49 -4.79 10.98 16.84
CA SER A 49 -5.10 10.65 15.46
C SER A 49 -4.49 9.31 15.04
N LEU A 50 -5.01 8.71 13.97
CA LEU A 50 -4.40 7.53 13.34
C LEU A 50 -2.95 7.79 12.90
N PHE A 51 -2.64 9.02 12.50
CA PHE A 51 -1.27 9.44 12.15
C PHE A 51 -0.34 9.38 13.36
N LEU A 52 -0.75 9.96 14.49
CA LEU A 52 0.05 9.90 15.72
C LEU A 52 0.23 8.46 16.20
N PHE A 53 -0.81 7.63 16.14
CA PHE A 53 -0.69 6.20 16.41
C PHE A 53 0.34 5.52 15.50
N ALA A 54 0.27 5.73 14.18
CA ALA A 54 1.21 5.13 13.25
C ALA A 54 2.67 5.57 13.48
N VAL A 55 2.89 6.82 13.87
CA VAL A 55 4.24 7.36 14.14
C VAL A 55 4.77 6.90 15.50
N LYS A 56 3.96 7.00 16.55
CA LYS A 56 4.39 6.82 17.94
C LYS A 56 4.31 5.37 18.41
N GLU A 57 3.23 4.66 18.09
CA GLU A 57 3.06 3.24 18.46
C GLU A 57 3.79 2.32 17.48
N LEU A 58 3.56 2.51 16.18
CA LEU A 58 4.07 1.59 15.15
C LEU A 58 5.46 1.96 14.62
N GLY A 59 6.03 3.07 15.08
CA GLY A 59 7.40 3.49 14.75
C GLY A 59 7.61 3.96 13.31
N TYR A 60 6.55 4.29 12.56
CA TYR A 60 6.71 4.83 11.21
C TYR A 60 7.26 6.25 11.23
N LYS A 61 8.17 6.55 10.28
CA LYS A 61 8.47 7.95 9.93
C LYS A 61 7.23 8.63 9.38
N GLU A 62 7.08 9.92 9.63
CA GLU A 62 5.89 10.72 9.25
C GLU A 62 5.47 10.53 7.78
N ALA A 63 6.39 10.67 6.83
CA ALA A 63 6.09 10.48 5.40
C ALA A 63 5.63 9.04 5.08
N SER A 64 6.11 8.05 5.82
CA SER A 64 5.74 6.64 5.66
C SER A 64 4.36 6.35 6.26
N ALA A 65 4.05 6.97 7.40
CA ALA A 65 2.74 6.92 8.05
C ALA A 65 1.67 7.56 7.15
N GLN A 66 1.95 8.76 6.63
CA GLN A 66 1.01 9.47 5.76
C GLN A 66 0.68 8.68 4.49
N ARG A 67 1.69 8.12 3.81
CA ARG A 67 1.45 7.29 2.60
C ARG A 67 0.58 6.07 2.89
N ARG A 68 0.75 5.42 4.05
CA ARG A 68 -0.08 4.27 4.45
C ARG A 68 -1.51 4.68 4.73
N ILE A 69 -1.72 5.82 5.39
CA ILE A 69 -3.07 6.34 5.67
C ILE A 69 -3.77 6.70 4.36
N GLU A 70 -3.09 7.39 3.45
CA GLU A 70 -3.63 7.73 2.13
C GLU A 70 -3.91 6.46 1.31
N ALA A 71 -2.97 5.52 1.27
CA ALA A 71 -3.17 4.25 0.57
C ALA A 71 -4.37 3.46 1.13
N MET A 72 -4.49 3.36 2.46
CA MET A 72 -5.63 2.72 3.12
C MET A 72 -6.94 3.42 2.76
N ARG A 73 -6.98 4.76 2.78
CA ARG A 73 -8.18 5.53 2.42
C ARG A 73 -8.56 5.33 0.96
N PHE A 74 -7.58 5.20 0.06
CA PHE A 74 -7.83 4.84 -1.33
C PHE A 74 -8.43 3.43 -1.46
N LEU A 75 -7.87 2.43 -0.78
CA LEU A 75 -8.41 1.07 -0.80
C LEU A 75 -9.82 0.99 -0.19
N LYS A 76 -10.11 1.80 0.84
CA LYS A 76 -11.44 1.88 1.44
C LYS A 76 -12.49 2.40 0.46
N LYS A 77 -12.16 3.42 -0.33
CA LYS A 77 -13.07 3.99 -1.34
C LYS A 77 -13.08 3.19 -2.63
N THR A 78 -12.00 2.49 -2.96
CA THR A 78 -11.84 1.71 -4.19
C THR A 78 -11.25 0.32 -3.89
N PRO A 79 -12.06 -0.60 -3.35
CA PRO A 79 -11.61 -1.95 -2.97
C PRO A 79 -11.03 -2.78 -4.12
N GLU A 80 -11.42 -2.46 -5.37
CA GLU A 80 -10.97 -3.09 -6.61
C GLU A 80 -9.46 -2.97 -6.83
N ALA A 81 -8.81 -1.99 -6.19
CA ALA A 81 -7.35 -1.83 -6.24
C ALA A 81 -6.60 -2.86 -5.39
N ARG A 82 -7.24 -3.51 -4.42
CA ARG A 82 -6.57 -4.41 -3.47
C ARG A 82 -5.85 -5.59 -4.14
N PRO A 83 -6.46 -6.33 -5.09
CA PRO A 83 -5.76 -7.38 -5.82
C PRO A 83 -4.52 -6.87 -6.57
N MET A 84 -4.54 -5.62 -7.06
CA MET A 84 -3.40 -5.01 -7.75
C MET A 84 -2.24 -4.78 -6.78
N VAL A 85 -2.53 -4.37 -5.53
CA VAL A 85 -1.52 -4.27 -4.47
C VAL A 85 -0.92 -5.64 -4.16
N GLU A 86 -1.75 -6.67 -3.98
CA GLU A 86 -1.29 -8.03 -3.65
C GLU A 86 -0.43 -8.64 -4.77
N LYS A 87 -0.69 -8.28 -6.03
CA LYS A 87 0.11 -8.67 -7.19
C LYS A 87 1.39 -7.82 -7.37
N GLY A 88 1.48 -6.68 -6.70
CA GLY A 88 2.60 -5.73 -6.83
C GLY A 88 2.46 -4.75 -8.00
N GLU A 89 1.29 -4.65 -8.61
CA GLU A 89 0.98 -3.72 -9.69
C GLU A 89 0.78 -2.28 -9.17
N LEU A 90 0.40 -2.14 -7.89
CA LEU A 90 0.30 -0.85 -7.20
C LEU A 90 1.13 -0.87 -5.92
N ASN A 91 2.01 0.12 -5.77
CA ASN A 91 2.75 0.34 -4.52
C ASN A 91 2.17 1.50 -3.70
N LEU A 92 2.71 1.70 -2.49
CA LEU A 92 2.28 2.77 -1.57
C LEU A 92 2.33 4.18 -2.19
N SER A 93 3.31 4.46 -3.04
CA SER A 93 3.44 5.78 -3.67
C SER A 93 2.35 6.00 -4.71
N ASN A 94 2.02 4.98 -5.53
CA ASN A 94 0.91 5.08 -6.48
C ASN A 94 -0.42 5.29 -5.76
N LEU A 95 -0.69 4.50 -4.72
CA LEU A 95 -1.95 4.61 -3.95
C LEU A 95 -2.07 5.94 -3.22
N SER A 96 -0.98 6.44 -2.64
CA SER A 96 -0.93 7.76 -1.99
C SER A 96 -1.21 8.89 -2.97
N LEU A 97 -0.60 8.84 -4.17
CA LEU A 97 -0.86 9.81 -5.22
C LEU A 97 -2.32 9.73 -5.69
N LEU A 98 -2.80 8.53 -6.01
CA LEU A 98 -4.17 8.27 -6.42
C LEU A 98 -5.17 8.82 -5.39
N GLU A 99 -4.93 8.60 -4.10
CA GLU A 99 -5.78 9.14 -3.05
C GLU A 99 -5.87 10.66 -3.11
N ARG A 100 -4.73 11.34 -3.22
CA ARG A 100 -4.64 12.80 -3.24
C ARG A 100 -5.37 13.38 -4.44
N VAL A 101 -5.04 12.90 -5.65
CA VAL A 101 -5.61 13.43 -6.89
C VAL A 101 -7.11 13.18 -6.97
N THR A 102 -7.57 12.00 -6.57
CA THR A 102 -9.01 11.69 -6.59
C THR A 102 -9.78 12.44 -5.50
N ARG A 103 -9.17 12.71 -4.35
CA ARG A 103 -9.77 13.55 -3.30
C ARG A 103 -9.87 15.00 -3.76
N GLU A 104 -8.79 15.55 -4.32
CA GLU A 104 -8.75 16.94 -4.82
C GLU A 104 -9.75 17.16 -5.96
N ALA A 105 -9.87 16.19 -6.87
CA ALA A 105 -10.84 16.23 -7.95
C ALA A 105 -12.28 15.91 -7.53
N GLN A 106 -12.53 15.60 -6.25
CA GLN A 106 -13.82 15.08 -5.76
C GLN A 106 -14.35 13.93 -6.62
N ALA A 107 -13.44 13.05 -7.04
CA ALA A 107 -13.73 12.00 -8.00
C ALA A 107 -14.76 11.03 -7.43
N THR A 108 -15.72 10.66 -8.26
CA THR A 108 -16.65 9.57 -7.99
C THR A 108 -15.91 8.23 -7.86
N HIS A 109 -16.58 7.22 -7.31
CA HIS A 109 -16.06 5.84 -7.29
C HIS A 109 -15.66 5.38 -8.70
N ALA A 110 -16.53 5.60 -9.68
CA ALA A 110 -16.28 5.21 -11.07
C ALA A 110 -15.04 5.90 -11.66
N GLN A 111 -14.83 7.18 -11.37
CA GLN A 111 -13.63 7.90 -11.80
C GLN A 111 -12.36 7.38 -11.09
N SER A 112 -12.47 6.98 -9.82
CA SER A 112 -11.36 6.39 -9.07
C SER A 112 -10.97 5.02 -9.64
N VAL A 113 -11.95 4.20 -10.02
CA VAL A 113 -11.73 2.92 -10.72
C VAL A 113 -11.10 3.17 -12.10
N ALA A 114 -11.58 4.15 -12.86
CA ALA A 114 -11.01 4.48 -14.17
C ALA A 114 -9.53 4.89 -14.07
N ALA A 115 -9.15 5.64 -13.02
CA ALA A 115 -7.76 6.02 -12.78
C ALA A 115 -6.82 4.82 -12.52
N LEU A 116 -7.34 3.69 -12.00
CA LEU A 116 -6.56 2.46 -11.84
C LEU A 116 -6.14 1.87 -13.17
N ASN A 117 -7.04 1.86 -14.14
CA ASN A 117 -6.80 1.29 -15.46
C ASN A 117 -5.72 2.08 -16.22
N LEU A 118 -5.68 3.40 -16.02
CA LEU A 118 -4.66 4.26 -16.66
C LEU A 118 -3.24 3.97 -16.15
N ILE A 119 -3.08 3.51 -14.90
CA ILE A 119 -1.76 3.14 -14.36
C ILE A 119 -1.26 1.81 -14.95
N GLN A 120 -2.16 0.96 -15.46
CA GLN A 120 -1.77 -0.31 -16.10
C GLN A 120 -1.26 -0.14 -17.53
N GLU A 121 -1.54 0.99 -18.19
CA GLU A 121 -1.18 1.22 -19.61
C GLU A 121 0.23 1.80 -19.82
N GLU A 122 0.97 2.18 -18.76
CA GLU A 122 2.39 2.46 -18.92
C GLU A 122 3.17 1.14 -19.06
N PRO A 123 3.90 0.93 -20.18
CA PRO A 123 4.63 -0.30 -20.37
C PRO A 123 5.71 -0.36 -19.29
N THR A 124 5.67 -1.43 -18.49
CA THR A 124 6.81 -1.85 -17.68
C THR A 124 7.97 -2.17 -18.64
N SER A 125 8.71 -1.13 -19.02
CA SER A 125 10.03 -1.24 -19.59
C SER A 125 10.96 -1.70 -18.46
N GLY A 126 11.21 -3.01 -18.40
CA GLY A 126 12.11 -3.56 -17.40
C GLY A 126 11.99 -5.06 -17.23
N GLY A 127 12.48 -5.81 -18.20
CA GLY A 127 12.60 -7.26 -18.08
C GLY A 127 13.24 -7.94 -19.29
N SER A 128 14.36 -7.40 -19.77
CA SER A 128 15.35 -8.17 -20.53
C SER A 128 16.16 -9.06 -19.58
#